data_AF-A0A1X4HU23-F1
#
_entry.id   AF-A0A1X4HU23-F1
#
_cell.length_a   1.000
_cell.length_b   1.000
_cell.length_c   1.000
_cell.angle_alpha   90.00
_cell.angle_beta   90.00
_cell.angle_gamma   90.00
#
_symmetry.space_group_name_H-M   'P 1'
#
loop_
_entity.id
_entity.type
_entity.pdbx_description
1 polymer ?
#
loop_
_entity_poly.entity_id
_entity_poly.type
_entity_poly.pdbx_seq_one_letter_code
_entity_poly.pdbx_strand_id
1 'polypeptide(L)'
;LLAAAGIAGVVLLAVPLLIWATDDSRQEKKDDVAVAAGSDTLLEEEPLEVPKGEYAPAEPTPEPSTKKPSAEPRPVVEKASPVVSSAAPAGGSPEPTEKKTKKAEPRAEEREAPELPPNTAAYAVRRLAAEDSGRHICYRVHRKGAGWTNPRCDGAMSGKGLPITAINIAVVGAKKVSANEFVQKDGWTTAWSSAADATDLTLGSDSPNAPNLSGYAIGVDDGNVCHHHKLGGP
;
A
#
# COMPACT_ATOMS: atom_id res chain seq x y z
N LEU A 1 53.54 32.64 22.80
CA LEU A 1 54.67 31.73 23.07
C LEU A 1 54.15 30.66 24.03
N LEU A 2 53.94 29.38 23.72
CA LEU A 2 54.43 28.46 22.68
C LEU A 2 53.28 27.55 22.20
N ALA A 3 53.33 27.16 20.93
CA ALA A 3 52.49 26.14 20.30
C ALA A 3 53.03 24.73 20.61
N ALA A 4 52.14 23.74 20.73
CA ALA A 4 52.49 22.32 20.71
C ALA A 4 51.60 21.60 19.69
N ALA A 5 52.23 21.20 18.58
CA ALA A 5 51.66 20.37 17.53
C ALA A 5 51.86 18.88 17.91
N GLY A 6 50.78 18.09 17.89
CA GLY A 6 50.79 16.64 18.10
C GLY A 6 50.43 15.93 16.79
N ILE A 7 51.29 15.01 16.39
CA ILE A 7 51.41 14.42 15.06
C ILE A 7 50.29 13.39 14.79
N ALA A 8 49.65 13.50 13.62
CA ALA A 8 48.74 12.51 13.07
C ALA A 8 49.50 11.23 12.67
N GLY A 9 49.21 10.10 13.31
CA GLY A 9 49.69 8.78 12.91
C GLY A 9 48.64 8.07 12.04
N VAL A 10 48.94 7.87 10.76
CA VAL A 10 48.15 7.01 9.87
C VAL A 10 48.63 5.58 10.05
N VAL A 11 47.77 4.72 10.59
CA VAL A 11 47.99 3.27 10.61
C VAL A 11 47.50 2.71 9.28
N LEU A 12 48.42 2.39 8.38
CA LEU A 12 48.12 1.63 7.17
C LEU A 12 47.90 0.16 7.55
N LEU A 13 46.63 -0.27 7.62
CA LEU A 13 46.26 -1.67 7.70
C LEU A 13 46.47 -2.33 6.33
N ALA A 14 47.60 -3.00 6.15
CA ALA A 14 47.82 -3.90 5.02
C ALA A 14 46.95 -5.16 5.21
N VAL A 15 45.88 -5.28 4.43
CA VAL A 15 45.05 -6.49 4.34
C VAL A 15 45.69 -7.44 3.33
N PRO A 16 46.09 -8.68 3.70
CA PRO A 16 46.53 -9.65 2.72
C PRO A 16 45.33 -10.14 1.89
N LEU A 17 45.33 -9.81 0.60
CA LEU A 17 44.46 -10.42 -0.41
C LEU A 17 44.89 -11.89 -0.59
N LEU A 18 44.10 -12.82 -0.05
CA LEU A 18 44.23 -14.24 -0.40
C LEU A 18 43.55 -14.49 -1.74
N ILE A 19 44.37 -14.59 -2.79
CA ILE A 19 43.98 -15.08 -4.11
C ILE A 19 43.85 -16.61 -4.00
N TRP A 20 42.63 -17.14 -4.12
CA TRP A 20 42.41 -18.57 -4.38
C TRP A 20 42.31 -18.78 -5.88
N ALA A 21 43.40 -19.25 -6.48
CA ALA A 21 43.45 -19.83 -7.81
C ALA A 21 43.81 -21.30 -7.63
N THR A 22 42.83 -22.19 -7.75
CA THR A 22 43.07 -23.62 -7.92
C THR A 22 42.78 -23.95 -9.39
N ASP A 23 43.81 -23.81 -10.19
CA ASP A 23 43.97 -24.51 -11.47
C ASP A 23 44.32 -25.97 -11.10
N ASP A 24 43.41 -26.90 -11.37
CA ASP A 24 43.72 -28.33 -11.39
C ASP A 24 43.30 -28.89 -12.75
N SER A 25 44.29 -28.90 -13.62
CA SER A 25 44.28 -29.60 -14.89
C SER A 25 44.75 -31.03 -14.68
N ARG A 26 43.84 -32.02 -14.69
CA ARG A 26 43.96 -33.36 -15.32
C ARG A 26 43.02 -34.39 -14.67
N GLN A 27 41.96 -34.78 -15.39
CA GLN A 27 41.83 -36.12 -15.99
C GLN A 27 40.42 -36.32 -16.54
N GLU A 28 40.37 -36.32 -17.86
CA GLU A 28 39.53 -37.16 -18.72
C GLU A 28 38.86 -38.34 -17.99
N LYS A 29 37.55 -38.23 -17.71
CA LYS A 29 36.62 -39.35 -17.84
C LYS A 29 35.32 -38.86 -18.42
N LYS A 30 35.03 -39.41 -19.60
CA LYS A 30 33.79 -39.30 -20.36
C LYS A 30 32.64 -39.84 -19.52
N ASP A 31 31.65 -38.98 -19.28
CA ASP A 31 30.27 -39.40 -19.11
C ASP A 31 29.46 -38.67 -20.20
N ASP A 32 29.18 -39.42 -21.27
CA ASP A 32 28.22 -39.08 -22.31
C ASP A 32 26.85 -38.85 -21.66
N VAL A 33 26.47 -37.59 -21.45
CA VAL A 33 25.08 -37.23 -21.19
C VAL A 33 24.49 -36.71 -22.48
N ALA A 34 23.86 -37.62 -23.22
CA ALA A 34 23.06 -37.31 -24.39
C ALA A 34 21.93 -36.35 -23.99
N VAL A 35 21.97 -35.13 -24.51
CA VAL A 35 20.82 -34.23 -24.55
C VAL A 35 19.89 -34.76 -25.63
N ALA A 36 18.88 -35.54 -25.23
CA ALA A 36 17.77 -35.86 -26.12
C ALA A 36 16.88 -34.61 -26.25
N ALA A 37 17.29 -33.74 -27.17
CA ALA A 37 16.36 -32.87 -27.89
C ALA A 37 15.58 -33.77 -28.86
N GLY A 38 14.33 -34.07 -28.51
CA GLY A 38 13.38 -34.78 -29.36
C GLY A 38 12.01 -34.15 -29.20
N SER A 39 11.79 -33.04 -29.90
CA SER A 39 10.43 -32.62 -30.28
C SER A 39 9.99 -33.57 -31.37
N ASP A 40 9.21 -34.58 -31.00
CA ASP A 40 8.50 -35.40 -31.96
C ASP A 40 7.00 -35.14 -31.79
N THR A 41 6.46 -34.42 -32.75
CA THR A 41 5.03 -34.29 -32.99
C THR A 41 4.56 -35.57 -33.67
N LEU A 42 4.03 -36.52 -32.90
CA LEU A 42 3.15 -37.53 -33.45
C LEU A 42 1.74 -37.37 -32.86
N LEU A 43 0.88 -36.89 -33.73
CA LEU A 43 -0.57 -36.97 -33.65
C LEU A 43 -0.95 -38.45 -33.61
N GLU A 44 -1.33 -38.95 -32.44
CA GLU A 44 -2.17 -40.14 -32.36
C GLU A 44 -3.47 -39.71 -31.66
N GLU A 45 -4.52 -39.68 -32.45
CA GLU A 45 -5.87 -39.28 -32.09
C GLU A 45 -6.55 -40.46 -31.40
N GLU A 46 -6.28 -40.69 -30.13
CA GLU A 46 -7.07 -41.60 -29.29
C GLU A 46 -7.83 -40.79 -28.24
N PRO A 47 -9.19 -40.80 -28.26
CA PRO A 47 -9.97 -40.04 -27.30
C PRO A 47 -9.88 -40.73 -25.94
N LEU A 48 -8.95 -40.27 -25.10
CA LEU A 48 -8.94 -40.63 -23.68
C LEU A 48 -10.20 -40.05 -23.04
N GLU A 49 -11.13 -40.94 -22.68
CA GLU A 49 -12.27 -40.62 -21.83
C GLU A 49 -11.76 -39.98 -20.54
N VAL A 50 -11.93 -38.67 -20.43
CA VAL A 50 -11.57 -37.91 -19.24
C VAL A 50 -12.50 -38.37 -18.12
N PRO A 51 -12.01 -38.95 -17.01
CA PRO A 51 -12.86 -39.15 -15.84
C PRO A 51 -13.32 -37.76 -15.39
N LYS A 52 -14.63 -37.54 -15.42
CA LYS A 52 -15.30 -36.31 -15.01
C LYS A 52 -15.11 -36.14 -13.50
N GLY A 53 -13.97 -35.59 -13.12
CA GLY A 53 -13.68 -35.20 -11.74
C GLY A 53 -14.55 -34.00 -11.36
N GLU A 54 -15.16 -34.07 -10.19
CA GLU A 54 -16.08 -33.09 -9.59
C GLU A 54 -15.38 -31.78 -9.15
N TYR A 55 -14.52 -31.22 -9.99
CA TYR A 55 -13.75 -30.00 -9.70
C TYR A 55 -13.83 -28.96 -10.83
N ALA A 56 -14.98 -28.86 -11.50
CA ALA A 56 -15.34 -27.66 -12.23
C ALA A 56 -16.16 -26.75 -11.30
N PRO A 57 -15.80 -25.46 -11.11
CA PRO A 57 -16.72 -24.51 -10.49
C PRO A 57 -17.99 -24.44 -11.34
N ALA A 58 -19.16 -24.54 -10.71
CA ALA A 58 -20.43 -24.44 -11.41
C ALA A 58 -20.47 -23.14 -12.24
N GLU A 59 -20.76 -23.24 -13.53
CA GLU A 59 -21.12 -22.08 -14.35
C GLU A 59 -22.37 -21.43 -13.75
N PRO A 60 -22.45 -20.09 -13.68
CA PRO A 60 -23.63 -19.43 -13.13
C PRO A 60 -24.82 -19.68 -14.06
N THR A 61 -25.76 -20.51 -13.59
CA THR A 61 -27.08 -20.65 -14.20
C THR A 61 -27.79 -19.29 -14.16
N PRO A 62 -28.31 -18.76 -15.28
CA PRO A 62 -29.11 -17.54 -15.26
C PRO A 62 -30.44 -17.82 -14.53
N GLU A 63 -30.64 -17.16 -13.39
CA GLU A 63 -31.90 -17.26 -12.65
C GLU A 63 -33.07 -16.70 -13.48
N PRO A 64 -34.26 -17.33 -13.45
CA PRO A 64 -35.44 -16.78 -14.10
C PRO A 64 -35.91 -15.51 -13.37
N SER A 65 -35.90 -14.40 -14.11
CA SER A 65 -36.47 -13.12 -13.73
C SER A 65 -37.93 -13.25 -13.29
N THR A 66 -38.18 -13.22 -11.99
CA THR A 66 -39.51 -13.00 -11.42
C THR A 66 -39.63 -11.63 -10.75
N LYS A 67 -40.25 -10.72 -11.50
CA LYS A 67 -41.16 -9.64 -11.04
C LYS A 67 -40.59 -8.56 -10.12
N LYS A 68 -40.29 -7.44 -10.79
CA LYS A 68 -40.32 -6.04 -10.32
C LYS A 68 -41.58 -5.74 -9.48
N PRO A 69 -41.47 -5.25 -8.23
CA PRO A 69 -42.54 -4.52 -7.60
C PRO A 69 -42.65 -3.13 -8.25
N SER A 70 -43.72 -2.95 -9.02
CA SER A 70 -44.22 -1.65 -9.45
C SER A 70 -44.81 -0.94 -8.22
N ALA A 71 -44.26 0.22 -7.86
CA ALA A 71 -44.96 1.19 -7.03
C ALA A 71 -45.14 2.46 -7.86
N GLU A 72 -46.32 2.58 -8.48
CA GLU A 72 -46.82 3.85 -9.01
C GLU A 72 -47.40 4.72 -7.87
N PRO A 73 -47.45 6.05 -8.07
CA PRO A 73 -47.53 7.05 -7.01
C PRO A 73 -48.96 7.44 -6.64
N ARG A 74 -49.17 7.98 -5.42
CA ARG A 74 -50.20 8.98 -5.00
C ARG A 74 -50.22 9.13 -3.45
N PRO A 75 -50.72 10.23 -2.87
CA PRO A 75 -50.88 11.60 -3.37
C PRO A 75 -50.30 12.69 -2.43
N VAL A 76 -50.11 13.88 -2.99
CA VAL A 76 -49.87 15.16 -2.29
C VAL A 76 -51.12 15.55 -1.48
N VAL A 77 -50.92 15.97 -0.22
CA VAL A 77 -51.80 16.94 0.45
C VAL A 77 -50.95 18.10 0.92
N GLU A 78 -51.35 19.27 0.42
CA GLU A 78 -50.81 20.60 0.61
C GLU A 78 -51.39 21.28 1.87
N LYS A 79 -50.81 22.44 2.23
CA LYS A 79 -51.18 23.47 3.23
C LYS A 79 -50.64 23.30 4.66
N ALA A 80 -50.08 24.32 5.31
CA ALA A 80 -49.88 25.74 4.97
C ALA A 80 -48.82 26.37 5.91
N SER A 81 -48.12 27.39 5.40
CA SER A 81 -47.37 28.37 6.20
C SER A 81 -48.27 29.17 7.14
N PRO A 82 -47.67 29.90 8.09
CA PRO A 82 -47.90 31.34 8.07
C PRO A 82 -46.59 32.15 8.04
N VAL A 83 -46.81 33.42 7.69
CA VAL A 83 -45.94 34.40 7.06
C VAL A 83 -45.92 35.63 7.99
N VAL A 84 -44.70 36.10 8.30
CA VAL A 84 -44.23 37.51 8.30
C VAL A 84 -44.48 38.45 9.50
N SER A 85 -43.49 39.36 9.59
CA SER A 85 -43.46 40.73 10.15
C SER A 85 -42.97 40.83 11.59
N SER A 86 -42.01 41.69 11.96
CA SER A 86 -41.52 42.99 11.46
C SER A 86 -40.23 43.30 12.25
N ALA A 87 -39.31 44.23 11.95
CA ALA A 87 -39.05 45.19 10.89
C ALA A 87 -37.67 45.81 11.20
N ALA A 88 -36.97 46.31 10.19
CA ALA A 88 -35.87 47.28 10.34
C ALA A 88 -36.43 48.65 10.78
N PRO A 89 -35.56 49.61 11.18
CA PRO A 89 -35.26 50.63 10.18
C PRO A 89 -33.80 51.09 10.14
N ALA A 90 -33.53 51.79 9.04
CA ALA A 90 -32.26 52.26 8.52
C ALA A 90 -31.76 53.57 9.14
N GLY A 91 -30.48 53.86 8.87
CA GLY A 91 -30.05 55.21 8.53
C GLY A 91 -28.81 55.73 9.25
N GLY A 92 -27.74 56.02 8.49
CA GLY A 92 -26.73 57.01 8.89
C GLY A 92 -25.29 56.66 8.54
N SER A 93 -24.87 56.99 7.31
CA SER A 93 -23.47 57.31 6.99
C SER A 93 -23.10 58.64 7.67
N PRO A 94 -21.84 58.86 8.09
CA PRO A 94 -20.86 59.43 7.18
C PRO A 94 -19.43 58.87 7.30
N GLU A 95 -18.76 58.70 6.15
CA GLU A 95 -17.30 58.84 5.99
C GLU A 95 -16.94 60.36 5.97
N PRO A 96 -15.66 60.81 5.96
CA PRO A 96 -14.39 60.07 5.89
C PRO A 96 -13.26 60.60 6.79
N THR A 97 -12.17 59.83 6.95
CA THR A 97 -10.82 60.37 6.72
C THR A 97 -9.77 59.27 6.56
N GLU A 98 -8.96 59.48 5.54
CA GLU A 98 -7.91 58.63 4.99
C GLU A 98 -6.80 58.29 5.99
N LYS A 99 -6.28 57.05 5.91
CA LYS A 99 -4.84 56.83 5.96
C LYS A 99 -4.42 55.60 5.16
N LYS A 100 -3.98 55.93 3.95
CA LYS A 100 -3.19 55.16 3.00
C LYS A 100 -1.98 54.48 3.65
N THR A 101 -1.96 53.15 3.70
CA THR A 101 -0.68 52.41 3.63
C THR A 101 -0.87 50.98 3.09
N LYS A 102 -0.41 50.81 1.84
CA LYS A 102 0.26 49.64 1.27
C LYS A 102 -0.52 48.30 1.24
N LYS A 103 -1.10 48.07 0.06
CA LYS A 103 -1.30 46.76 -0.58
C LYS A 103 -0.06 45.88 -0.36
N ALA A 104 -0.15 44.96 0.60
CA ALA A 104 0.70 43.78 0.64
C ALA A 104 0.01 42.72 -0.22
N GLU A 105 0.61 42.41 -1.36
CA GLU A 105 0.26 41.23 -2.13
C GLU A 105 0.39 40.00 -1.21
N PRO A 106 -0.59 39.09 -1.18
CA PRO A 106 -0.38 37.81 -0.54
C PRO A 106 0.65 37.08 -1.39
N ARG A 107 1.90 37.12 -0.93
CA ARG A 107 2.96 36.21 -1.35
C ARG A 107 2.36 34.82 -1.27
N ALA A 108 2.25 34.16 -2.43
CA ALA A 108 1.94 32.75 -2.49
C ALA A 108 2.99 32.04 -1.63
N GLU A 109 2.58 31.69 -0.42
CA GLU A 109 3.26 30.72 0.39
C GLU A 109 3.10 29.42 -0.39
N GLU A 110 4.15 29.07 -1.12
CA GLU A 110 4.32 27.75 -1.68
C GLU A 110 4.08 26.79 -0.53
N ARG A 111 2.93 26.13 -0.57
CA ARG A 111 2.57 25.10 0.39
C ARG A 111 3.56 23.98 0.15
N GLU A 112 4.67 24.03 0.87
CA GLU A 112 5.58 22.91 1.03
C GLU A 112 4.71 21.73 1.43
N ALA A 113 4.64 20.73 0.55
CA ALA A 113 3.88 19.53 0.83
C ALA A 113 4.43 18.97 2.15
N PRO A 114 3.57 18.61 3.13
CA PRO A 114 4.05 18.17 4.42
C PRO A 114 5.08 17.05 4.23
N GLU A 115 6.30 17.29 4.72
CA GLU A 115 7.35 16.28 4.70
C GLU A 115 6.83 15.05 5.45
N LEU A 116 6.81 13.91 4.76
CA LEU A 116 6.33 12.68 5.38
C LEU A 116 7.27 12.29 6.52
N PRO A 117 6.72 11.88 7.68
CA PRO A 117 7.56 11.45 8.77
C PRO A 117 8.47 10.30 8.30
N PRO A 118 9.74 10.29 8.73
CA PRO A 118 10.67 9.24 8.32
C PRO A 118 10.15 7.88 8.78
N ASN A 119 10.51 6.84 8.02
CA ASN A 119 10.16 5.44 8.26
C ASN A 119 8.70 5.03 8.05
N THR A 120 7.85 5.81 7.37
CA THR A 120 6.53 5.31 6.92
C THR A 120 6.59 4.59 5.58
N ALA A 121 5.51 3.88 5.25
CA ALA A 121 5.36 3.25 3.94
C ALA A 121 5.36 4.29 2.81
N ALA A 122 4.64 5.41 3.00
CA ALA A 122 4.58 6.49 2.03
C ALA A 122 5.96 7.16 1.81
N TYR A 123 6.74 7.34 2.88
CA TYR A 123 8.11 7.83 2.74
C TYR A 123 8.98 6.86 1.92
N ALA A 124 8.90 5.57 2.22
CA ALA A 124 9.69 4.55 1.52
C ALA A 124 9.30 4.41 0.04
N VAL A 125 8.01 4.40 -0.29
CA VAL A 125 7.56 4.21 -1.68
C VAL A 125 7.90 5.42 -2.55
N ARG A 126 7.87 6.65 -2.00
CA ARG A 126 8.31 7.85 -2.73
C ARG A 126 9.78 7.81 -3.06
N ARG A 127 10.61 7.34 -2.13
CA ARG A 127 12.05 7.19 -2.36
C ARG A 127 12.35 6.13 -3.40
N LEU A 128 11.69 4.98 -3.29
CA LEU A 128 11.85 3.90 -4.27
C LEU A 128 11.44 4.38 -5.67
N ALA A 129 10.30 5.05 -5.80
CA ALA A 129 9.81 5.59 -7.08
C ALA A 129 10.74 6.63 -7.73
N ALA A 130 11.59 7.29 -6.94
CA ALA A 130 12.57 8.24 -7.43
C ALA A 130 13.83 7.54 -7.99
N GLU A 131 14.09 6.30 -7.55
CA GLU A 131 15.25 5.49 -7.93
C GLU A 131 14.89 4.46 -9.01
N ASP A 132 13.68 3.90 -8.94
CA ASP A 132 13.13 2.89 -9.86
C ASP A 132 11.77 3.35 -10.37
N SER A 133 11.63 3.44 -11.69
CA SER A 133 10.40 3.87 -12.33
C SER A 133 9.44 2.70 -12.45
N GLY A 134 8.22 2.83 -11.95
CA GLY A 134 7.23 1.79 -12.09
C GLY A 134 6.16 1.85 -11.01
N ARG A 135 5.43 0.74 -10.89
CA ARG A 135 4.49 0.52 -9.79
C ARG A 135 5.23 -0.14 -8.65
N HIS A 136 5.14 0.47 -7.47
CA HIS A 136 5.72 -0.07 -6.25
C HIS A 136 4.69 -0.06 -5.14
N ILE A 137 4.87 -0.99 -4.20
CA ILE A 137 4.14 -1.03 -2.94
C ILE A 137 5.16 -1.15 -1.81
N CYS A 138 5.04 -0.27 -0.82
CA CYS A 138 5.77 -0.39 0.43
C CYS A 138 4.80 -0.55 1.60
N TYR A 139 5.24 -1.27 2.62
CA TYR A 139 4.47 -1.55 3.80
C TYR A 139 5.36 -1.77 5.02
N ARG A 140 4.78 -1.54 6.19
CA ARG A 140 5.34 -1.91 7.49
C ARG A 140 4.24 -2.42 8.40
N VAL A 141 4.61 -3.15 9.45
CA VAL A 141 3.65 -3.69 10.40
C VAL A 141 3.97 -3.22 11.81
N HIS A 142 2.94 -3.00 12.61
CA HIS A 142 3.08 -2.81 14.04
C HIS A 142 3.03 -4.17 14.73
N ARG A 143 4.12 -4.53 15.40
CA ARG A 143 4.24 -5.76 16.17
C ARG A 143 3.89 -5.47 17.63
N LYS A 144 2.96 -6.24 18.19
CA LYS A 144 2.52 -6.08 19.57
C LYS A 144 3.72 -6.12 20.53
N GLY A 145 3.88 -5.05 21.32
CA GLY A 145 4.97 -4.90 22.29
C GLY A 145 6.36 -4.57 21.70
N ALA A 146 6.50 -4.51 20.37
CA ALA A 146 7.78 -4.22 19.70
C ALA A 146 7.75 -3.00 18.77
N GLY A 147 6.57 -2.44 18.50
CA GLY A 147 6.43 -1.23 17.69
C GLY A 147 6.39 -1.50 16.18
N TRP A 148 6.48 -0.41 15.43
CA TRP A 148 6.53 -0.42 13.97
C TRP A 148 7.85 -1.02 13.46
N THR A 149 7.78 -1.88 12.44
CA THR A 149 8.96 -2.32 11.70
C THR A 149 9.45 -1.24 10.74
N ASN A 150 10.70 -1.37 10.28
CA ASN A 150 11.14 -0.61 9.11
C ASN A 150 10.29 -0.98 7.88
N PRO A 151 10.02 -0.04 6.97
CA PRO A 151 9.28 -0.31 5.75
C PRO A 151 10.03 -1.27 4.84
N ARG A 152 9.25 -2.14 4.20
CA ARG A 152 9.67 -3.11 3.19
C ARG A 152 8.83 -2.90 1.94
N CYS A 153 9.37 -3.22 0.79
CA CYS A 153 8.71 -2.98 -0.48
C CYS A 153 8.70 -4.25 -1.33
N ASP A 154 7.76 -4.31 -2.28
CA ASP A 154 7.72 -5.25 -3.41
C ASP A 154 7.98 -6.71 -3.02
N GLY A 155 7.21 -7.21 -2.04
CA GLY A 155 7.19 -8.61 -1.64
C GLY A 155 8.17 -8.99 -0.52
N ALA A 156 9.04 -8.08 -0.08
CA ALA A 156 9.92 -8.34 1.06
C ALA A 156 9.12 -8.51 2.37
N MET A 157 9.45 -9.53 3.18
CA MET A 157 8.73 -9.83 4.42
C MET A 157 8.86 -8.70 5.45
N SER A 158 7.73 -8.20 5.95
CA SER A 158 7.66 -7.19 7.02
C SER A 158 7.07 -7.79 8.30
N GLY A 159 7.95 -8.09 9.26
CA GLY A 159 7.57 -8.63 10.57
C GLY A 159 7.65 -10.15 10.64
N LYS A 160 7.94 -10.66 11.85
CA LYS A 160 8.00 -12.09 12.19
C LYS A 160 7.86 -12.26 13.70
N GLY A 161 7.22 -13.36 14.11
CA GLY A 161 7.27 -13.90 15.48
C GLY A 161 6.41 -13.20 16.54
N LEU A 162 5.79 -12.06 16.22
CA LEU A 162 4.90 -11.34 17.13
C LEU A 162 3.56 -11.06 16.45
N PRO A 163 2.45 -11.01 17.22
CA PRO A 163 1.15 -10.61 16.69
C PRO A 163 1.22 -9.23 16.04
N ILE A 164 0.55 -9.10 14.90
CA ILE A 164 0.42 -7.83 14.18
C ILE A 164 -0.87 -7.15 14.65
N THR A 165 -0.81 -5.85 14.97
CA THR A 165 -1.99 -5.07 15.39
C THR A 165 -2.33 -3.94 14.42
N ALA A 166 -1.38 -3.53 13.59
CA ALA A 166 -1.60 -2.57 12.53
C ALA A 166 -0.71 -2.85 11.32
N ILE A 167 -1.16 -2.41 10.15
CA ILE A 167 -0.42 -2.45 8.89
C ILE A 167 -0.48 -1.05 8.30
N ASN A 168 0.66 -0.52 7.87
CA ASN A 168 0.75 0.74 7.15
C ASN A 168 1.26 0.46 5.74
N ILE A 169 0.53 0.92 4.73
CA ILE A 169 0.70 0.58 3.32
C ILE A 169 0.69 1.87 2.49
N ALA A 170 1.53 1.95 1.47
CA ALA A 170 1.48 2.99 0.45
C ALA A 170 1.89 2.42 -0.91
N VAL A 171 1.33 2.98 -1.98
CA VAL A 171 1.57 2.56 -3.37
C VAL A 171 1.99 3.76 -4.22
N VAL A 172 2.57 3.49 -5.38
CA VAL A 172 2.79 4.46 -6.47
C VAL A 172 2.46 3.82 -7.81
N GLY A 173 1.99 4.61 -8.76
CA GLY A 173 1.63 4.16 -10.11
C GLY A 173 0.35 3.32 -10.16
N ALA A 174 -0.40 3.26 -9.06
CA ALA A 174 -1.64 2.49 -8.92
C ALA A 174 -2.87 3.39 -8.70
N LYS A 175 -2.66 4.72 -8.71
CA LYS A 175 -3.62 5.82 -8.44
C LYS A 175 -4.12 5.85 -7.00
N LYS A 176 -4.58 4.71 -6.48
CA LYS A 176 -5.18 4.54 -5.16
C LYS A 176 -5.05 3.10 -4.70
N VAL A 177 -4.80 2.94 -3.41
CA VAL A 177 -4.90 1.68 -2.68
C VAL A 177 -6.15 1.72 -1.79
N SER A 178 -6.89 0.62 -1.77
CA SER A 178 -8.05 0.41 -0.90
C SER A 178 -7.82 -0.85 -0.08
N ALA A 179 -8.16 -0.85 1.20
CA ALA A 179 -8.00 -2.03 2.05
C ALA A 179 -8.94 -2.04 3.26
N ASN A 180 -9.13 -3.22 3.82
CA ASN A 180 -9.71 -3.44 5.15
C ASN A 180 -9.04 -4.61 5.85
N GLU A 181 -9.16 -4.68 7.17
CA GLU A 181 -8.54 -5.69 8.02
C GLU A 181 -9.50 -6.76 8.52
N PHE A 182 -8.96 -7.96 8.73
CA PHE A 182 -9.62 -9.01 9.48
C PHE A 182 -9.10 -9.01 10.91
N VAL A 183 -9.96 -8.58 11.84
CA VAL A 183 -9.64 -8.51 13.26
C VAL A 183 -9.82 -9.89 13.89
N GLN A 184 -8.82 -10.37 14.65
CA GLN A 184 -8.87 -11.69 15.27
C GLN A 184 -10.06 -11.77 16.25
N LYS A 185 -10.89 -12.81 16.10
CA LYS A 185 -12.17 -13.06 16.80
C LYS A 185 -13.36 -12.26 16.25
N ASP A 186 -13.16 -11.03 15.80
CA ASP A 186 -14.27 -10.16 15.37
C ASP A 186 -14.57 -10.28 13.86
N GLY A 187 -13.57 -10.60 13.05
CA GLY A 187 -13.69 -10.77 11.60
C GLY A 187 -13.60 -9.46 10.80
N TRP A 188 -14.34 -9.39 9.70
CA TRP A 188 -14.39 -8.22 8.80
C TRP A 188 -15.37 -7.17 9.34
N THR A 189 -14.95 -6.39 10.32
CA THR A 189 -15.81 -5.38 10.98
C THR A 189 -15.50 -3.95 10.56
N THR A 190 -14.36 -3.71 9.91
CA THR A 190 -13.97 -2.38 9.43
C THR A 190 -14.45 -2.12 8.01
N ALA A 191 -14.88 -0.87 7.77
CA ALA A 191 -15.20 -0.42 6.42
C ALA A 191 -13.92 -0.35 5.57
N TRP A 192 -14.08 -0.51 4.26
CA TRP A 192 -13.00 -0.25 3.32
C TRP A 192 -12.54 1.20 3.44
N SER A 193 -11.24 1.37 3.59
CA SER A 193 -10.57 2.66 3.59
C SER A 193 -9.67 2.75 2.35
N SER A 194 -9.26 3.96 1.98
CA SER A 194 -8.43 4.16 0.79
C SER A 194 -7.46 5.31 0.97
N ALA A 195 -6.33 5.23 0.27
CA ALA A 195 -5.36 6.30 0.15
C ALA A 195 -4.93 6.45 -1.31
N ALA A 196 -4.71 7.69 -1.74
CA ALA A 196 -4.10 7.95 -3.04
C ALA A 196 -2.65 7.47 -3.07
N ASP A 197 -2.05 7.45 -4.27
CA ASP A 197 -0.62 7.21 -4.41
C ASP A 197 0.21 8.08 -3.45
N ALA A 198 1.32 7.50 -3.00
CA ALA A 198 2.30 8.12 -2.13
C ALA A 198 1.73 8.64 -0.80
N THR A 199 0.61 8.08 -0.33
CA THR A 199 -0.07 8.40 0.92
C THR A 199 -0.21 7.15 1.78
N ASP A 200 -0.04 7.31 3.10
CA ASP A 200 -0.14 6.21 4.06
C ASP A 200 -1.61 5.79 4.26
N LEU A 201 -1.90 4.52 4.02
CA LEU A 201 -3.11 3.82 4.46
C LEU A 201 -2.76 2.97 5.67
N THR A 202 -3.43 3.18 6.81
CA THR A 202 -3.22 2.39 8.02
C THR A 202 -4.46 1.58 8.35
N LEU A 203 -4.26 0.28 8.54
CA LEU A 203 -5.26 -0.68 9.00
C LEU A 203 -4.96 -1.07 10.45
N GLY A 204 -5.98 -1.30 11.28
CA GLY A 204 -5.82 -1.63 12.69
C GLY A 204 -5.31 -0.45 13.53
N SER A 205 -4.62 -0.76 14.64
CA SER A 205 -4.15 0.24 15.60
C SER A 205 -2.82 -0.16 16.26
N ASP A 206 -1.98 0.82 16.55
CA ASP A 206 -0.74 0.66 17.35
C ASP A 206 -0.96 0.95 18.84
N SER A 207 -2.21 1.14 19.27
CA SER A 207 -2.54 1.31 20.68
C SER A 207 -2.17 0.06 21.52
N PRO A 208 -1.83 0.22 22.81
CA PRO A 208 -1.41 -0.90 23.66
C PRO A 208 -2.42 -2.06 23.74
N ASN A 209 -3.71 -1.73 23.62
CA ASN A 209 -4.82 -2.68 23.71
C ASN A 209 -5.43 -3.03 22.34
N ALA A 210 -4.75 -2.68 21.24
CA ALA A 210 -5.23 -3.01 19.91
C ALA A 210 -5.44 -4.53 19.74
N PRO A 211 -6.53 -4.95 19.08
CA PRO A 211 -6.73 -6.35 18.75
C PRO A 211 -5.68 -6.81 17.73
N ASN A 212 -5.41 -8.11 17.72
CA ASN A 212 -4.53 -8.68 16.71
C ASN A 212 -5.26 -8.77 15.38
N LEU A 213 -4.53 -8.60 14.28
CA LEU A 213 -5.01 -8.85 12.93
C LEU A 213 -4.65 -10.29 12.53
N SER A 214 -5.58 -10.98 11.86
CA SER A 214 -5.32 -12.31 11.26
C SER A 214 -5.37 -12.29 9.72
N GLY A 215 -5.67 -11.15 9.12
CA GLY A 215 -5.74 -10.98 7.68
C GLY A 215 -6.02 -9.54 7.30
N TYR A 216 -5.98 -9.27 5.99
CA TYR A 216 -6.43 -8.04 5.37
C TYR A 216 -6.80 -8.34 3.92
N ALA A 217 -7.64 -7.51 3.33
CA ALA A 217 -7.86 -7.46 1.90
C ALA A 217 -7.34 -6.12 1.38
N ILE A 218 -6.83 -6.12 0.15
CA ILE A 218 -6.30 -4.93 -0.51
C ILE A 218 -6.69 -4.99 -1.99
N GLY A 219 -6.95 -3.82 -2.55
CA GLY A 219 -7.15 -3.62 -3.97
C GLY A 219 -6.45 -2.34 -4.42
N VAL A 220 -6.18 -2.27 -5.71
CA VAL A 220 -5.67 -1.06 -6.37
C VAL A 220 -6.62 -0.63 -7.46
N ASP A 221 -6.64 0.67 -7.74
CA ASP A 221 -7.49 1.24 -8.79
C ASP A 221 -6.94 0.97 -10.20
N ASP A 222 -5.63 0.78 -10.31
CA ASP A 222 -4.95 0.46 -11.56
C ASP A 222 -3.90 -0.66 -11.38
N GLY A 223 -3.97 -1.68 -12.23
CA GLY A 223 -3.13 -2.88 -12.15
C GLY A 223 -3.71 -4.01 -11.29
N ASN A 224 -2.84 -4.91 -10.84
CA ASN A 224 -3.19 -6.09 -10.03
C ASN A 224 -2.26 -6.21 -8.83
N VAL A 225 -2.77 -6.73 -7.72
CA VAL A 225 -1.95 -7.06 -6.52
C VAL A 225 -1.64 -8.55 -6.50
N CYS A 226 -0.37 -8.90 -6.40
CA CYS A 226 0.08 -10.28 -6.16
C CYS A 226 0.23 -10.52 -4.65
N HIS A 227 -0.60 -11.40 -4.09
CA HIS A 227 -0.61 -11.69 -2.65
C HIS A 227 0.32 -12.84 -2.27
N HIS A 228 1.26 -12.57 -1.39
CA HIS A 228 2.01 -13.62 -0.68
C HIS A 228 2.22 -13.21 0.78
N HIS A 229 1.22 -13.49 1.63
CA HIS A 229 1.25 -13.14 3.05
C HIS A 229 0.80 -14.28 3.96
N LYS A 230 1.34 -14.31 5.18
CA LYS A 230 0.84 -15.12 6.29
C LYS A 230 0.71 -14.21 7.50
N LEU A 231 -0.52 -14.01 7.98
CA LEU A 231 -0.82 -13.30 9.21
C LEU A 231 -1.49 -14.29 10.17
N GLY A 232 -0.93 -14.43 11.36
CA GLY A 232 -1.40 -15.41 12.35
C GLY A 232 -0.74 -16.79 12.23
N GLY A 233 -0.62 -17.44 13.39
CA GLY A 233 -0.04 -18.76 13.59
C GLY A 233 1.41 -18.75 14.08
N PRO A 234 1.82 -19.72 14.93
CA PRO A 234 3.23 -20.11 15.05
C PRO A 234 3.79 -20.66 13.72
#